data_AF-A0A2N1M2Q1-F1
#
_entry.id   AF-A0A2N1M2Q1-F1
#
_cell.length_a   1.000
_cell.length_b   1.000
_cell.length_c   1.000
_cell.angle_alpha   90.00
_cell.angle_beta   90.00
_cell.angle_gamma   90.00
#
_symmetry.space_group_name_H-M   'P 1'
#
loop_
_entity.id
_entity.type
_entity.pdbx_description
1 polymer ?
#
loop_
_entity_poly.entity_id
_entity_poly.type
_entity_poly.pdbx_seq_one_letter_code
_entity_poly.pdbx_strand_id
1 'polypeptide(L)'
;MKHMYFGPGIDIGKKSEFWHGSLWTEFPLFGQEDIIISQVKYRTGSFIYYQSSIQKLGFLRSIQRDEENKIILKIQQLVFYEELPGIFKGISRQQRENSGEVWMLDENFITINPSSVLRKATVKLPYLNQSLTPGELNVKEIIYKYKNHWRIRDINMSYLHPAHYISTNNSPTSSLPVYKLFLDMYYDNFGTYRNVYHSLGGVYIQFGNMPANLRKLVKNHFVISFVPFGGSFDEFILPFVKELKEFEKGKVMSVQGQEAWVVAGLGVVTADLPQGNDLAGVLRHGVNKGCRTCSINKDLYTDRNQDLALLSRYKQITDLESVQINNEFTMSRKKQMSSEYGLRIKQ
;
A
#
# COMPACT_ATOMS: atom_id res chain seq x y z
N MET A 1 -22.41 15.32 -2.31
CA MET A 1 -22.14 13.87 -2.23
C MET A 1 -22.73 13.02 -3.36
N LYS A 2 -23.83 13.42 -4.04
CA LYS A 2 -24.48 12.62 -5.11
C LYS A 2 -23.58 12.11 -6.26
N HIS A 3 -22.37 12.66 -6.43
CA HIS A 3 -21.42 12.25 -7.46
C HIS A 3 -20.09 11.73 -6.89
N MET A 4 -20.05 11.34 -5.61
CA MET A 4 -18.87 10.77 -4.96
C MET A 4 -19.10 9.31 -4.60
N TYR A 5 -18.07 8.50 -4.73
CA TYR A 5 -18.07 7.08 -4.40
C TYR A 5 -17.48 6.85 -3.01
N PHE A 6 -18.21 6.12 -2.16
CA PHE A 6 -17.80 5.75 -0.79
C PHE A 6 -17.89 4.24 -0.54
N GLY A 7 -18.09 3.46 -1.60
CA GLY A 7 -18.28 2.03 -1.51
C GLY A 7 -16.97 1.23 -1.40
N PRO A 8 -17.08 -0.10 -1.35
CA PRO A 8 -15.95 -1.02 -1.39
C PRO A 8 -15.11 -0.85 -2.66
N GLY A 9 -13.97 -1.53 -2.76
CA GLY A 9 -13.30 -1.63 -4.05
C GLY A 9 -14.21 -2.29 -5.11
N ILE A 10 -14.08 -1.91 -6.38
CA ILE A 10 -14.78 -2.58 -7.49
C ILE A 10 -13.75 -3.31 -8.36
N ASP A 11 -13.92 -4.63 -8.50
CA ASP A 11 -13.15 -5.45 -9.42
C ASP A 11 -13.83 -5.43 -10.78
N ILE A 12 -13.13 -4.85 -11.76
CA ILE A 12 -13.61 -4.65 -13.12
C ILE A 12 -12.45 -4.83 -14.09
N GLY A 13 -12.74 -5.37 -15.28
CA GLY A 13 -11.69 -5.63 -16.28
C GLY A 13 -10.94 -4.36 -16.70
N LYS A 14 -11.65 -3.25 -16.92
CA LYS A 14 -11.06 -1.96 -17.33
C LYS A 14 -11.06 -0.96 -16.20
N LYS A 15 -9.87 -0.69 -15.65
CA LYS A 15 -9.68 0.25 -14.55
C LYS A 15 -9.63 1.70 -15.06
N SER A 16 -10.41 2.58 -14.45
CA SER A 16 -10.46 4.01 -14.79
C SER A 16 -10.61 4.92 -13.57
N GLU A 17 -10.96 4.36 -12.41
CA GLU A 17 -11.24 5.11 -11.19
C GLU A 17 -10.41 4.59 -10.02
N PHE A 18 -10.23 5.42 -9.00
CA PHE A 18 -9.41 5.07 -7.84
C PHE A 18 -9.93 3.83 -7.12
N TRP A 19 -11.25 3.67 -7.01
CA TRP A 19 -11.88 2.52 -6.38
C TRP A 19 -11.74 1.20 -7.16
N HIS A 20 -11.14 1.21 -8.36
CA HIS A 20 -10.74 0.00 -9.10
C HIS A 20 -9.30 -0.44 -8.77
N GLY A 21 -8.54 0.42 -8.10
CA GLY A 21 -7.13 0.22 -7.77
C GLY A 21 -6.92 -0.47 -6.42
N SER A 22 -5.80 -1.21 -6.30
CA SER A 22 -5.43 -1.91 -5.05
C SER A 22 -5.34 -0.98 -3.84
N LEU A 23 -4.89 0.26 -4.06
CA LEU A 23 -4.77 1.27 -3.00
C LEU A 23 -6.13 1.61 -2.38
N TRP A 24 -7.21 1.66 -3.15
CA TRP A 24 -8.54 1.83 -2.55
C TRP A 24 -9.04 0.54 -1.93
N THR A 25 -8.89 -0.58 -2.66
CA THR A 25 -9.53 -1.84 -2.29
C THR A 25 -8.94 -2.46 -1.02
N GLU A 26 -7.64 -2.32 -0.80
CA GLU A 26 -6.90 -2.97 0.31
C GLU A 26 -6.75 -2.08 1.55
N PHE A 27 -7.05 -0.79 1.44
CA PHE A 27 -6.75 0.19 2.49
C PHE A 27 -7.96 0.43 3.40
N PRO A 28 -7.88 0.10 4.71
CA PRO A 28 -9.02 0.18 5.63
C PRO A 28 -9.68 1.56 5.72
N LEU A 29 -8.90 2.64 5.54
CA LEU A 29 -9.42 4.01 5.55
C LEU A 29 -10.36 4.33 4.38
N PHE A 30 -10.30 3.59 3.26
CA PHE A 30 -11.07 3.89 2.05
C PHE A 30 -11.97 2.73 1.65
N GLY A 31 -11.40 1.54 1.52
CA GLY A 31 -12.11 0.33 1.16
C GLY A 31 -12.97 -0.25 2.27
N GLN A 32 -13.54 -1.41 1.99
CA GLN A 32 -14.27 -2.18 2.98
C GLN A 32 -13.28 -2.96 3.87
N GLU A 33 -13.21 -2.58 5.14
CA GLU A 33 -12.30 -3.19 6.12
C GLU A 33 -12.77 -4.58 6.55
N ASP A 34 -14.08 -4.79 6.67
CA ASP A 34 -14.62 -5.99 7.27
C ASP A 34 -15.95 -6.46 6.68
N ILE A 35 -16.26 -7.72 6.94
CA ILE A 35 -17.47 -8.42 6.51
C ILE A 35 -17.89 -9.44 7.57
N ILE A 36 -19.20 -9.61 7.75
CA ILE A 36 -19.75 -10.67 8.59
C ILE A 36 -20.14 -11.85 7.69
N ILE A 37 -19.58 -13.03 7.97
CA ILE A 37 -19.89 -14.28 7.28
C ILE A 37 -20.26 -15.29 8.35
N SER A 38 -21.47 -15.86 8.26
CA SER A 38 -22.00 -16.82 9.23
C SER A 38 -21.84 -16.32 10.69
N GLN A 39 -22.25 -15.08 10.95
CA GLN A 39 -22.16 -14.39 12.26
C GLN A 39 -20.72 -14.11 12.76
N VAL A 40 -19.68 -14.44 12.00
CA VAL A 40 -18.28 -14.17 12.34
C VAL A 40 -17.77 -12.97 11.54
N LYS A 41 -17.15 -12.00 12.23
CA LYS A 41 -16.53 -10.83 11.60
C LYS A 41 -15.14 -11.17 11.06
N TYR A 42 -14.91 -10.98 9.76
CA TYR A 42 -13.62 -11.12 9.07
C TYR A 42 -13.11 -9.75 8.66
N ARG A 43 -11.80 -9.50 8.83
CA ARG A 43 -11.17 -8.23 8.45
C ARG A 43 -10.14 -8.44 7.35
N THR A 44 -9.97 -7.47 6.46
CA THR A 44 -8.83 -7.42 5.54
C THR A 44 -7.51 -7.50 6.32
N GLY A 45 -6.50 -8.16 5.75
CA GLY A 45 -5.24 -8.41 6.45
C GLY A 45 -5.27 -9.60 7.42
N SER A 46 -6.36 -10.38 7.45
CA SER A 46 -6.43 -11.64 8.22
C SER A 46 -6.23 -12.87 7.31
N PHE A 47 -5.93 -14.01 7.93
CA PHE A 47 -5.83 -15.29 7.24
C PHE A 47 -7.12 -16.09 7.43
N ILE A 48 -7.50 -16.84 6.39
CA ILE A 48 -8.72 -17.65 6.38
C ILE A 48 -8.47 -18.99 5.73
N TYR A 49 -9.21 -20.00 6.19
CA TYR A 49 -9.43 -21.22 5.44
C TYR A 49 -10.67 -21.05 4.56
N TYR A 50 -10.58 -21.47 3.31
CA TYR A 50 -11.68 -21.43 2.35
C TYR A 50 -11.80 -22.75 1.58
N GLN A 51 -13.01 -23.03 1.12
CA GLN A 51 -13.33 -24.18 0.30
C GLN A 51 -13.05 -23.87 -1.18
N SER A 52 -12.26 -24.74 -1.81
CA SER A 52 -12.12 -24.86 -3.26
C SER A 52 -12.44 -26.32 -3.64
N SER A 53 -11.65 -26.95 -4.52
CA SER A 53 -11.65 -28.41 -4.67
C SER A 53 -11.25 -29.13 -3.37
N ILE A 54 -10.30 -28.52 -2.64
CA ILE A 54 -9.86 -28.90 -1.30
C ILE A 54 -9.91 -27.67 -0.39
N GLN A 55 -9.81 -27.88 0.93
CA GLN A 55 -9.59 -26.78 1.87
C GLN A 55 -8.23 -26.13 1.58
N LYS A 56 -8.23 -24.81 1.40
CA LYS A 56 -7.00 -24.02 1.18
C LYS A 56 -6.86 -22.91 2.22
N LEU A 57 -5.63 -22.47 2.40
CA LEU A 57 -5.27 -21.33 3.25
C LEU A 57 -5.07 -20.08 2.38
N GLY A 58 -5.50 -18.93 2.87
CA GLY A 58 -5.40 -17.68 2.14
C GLY A 58 -5.28 -16.47 3.03
N PHE A 59 -4.62 -15.45 2.50
CA PHE A 59 -4.52 -14.11 3.07
C PHE A 59 -5.58 -13.22 2.44
N LEU A 60 -6.53 -12.73 3.24
CA LEU A 60 -7.61 -11.87 2.79
C LEU A 60 -7.07 -10.46 2.49
N ARG A 61 -6.83 -10.18 1.22
CA ARG A 61 -6.28 -8.89 0.75
C ARG A 61 -7.35 -7.80 0.80
N SER A 62 -8.52 -8.07 0.24
CA SER A 62 -9.56 -7.04 0.16
C SER A 62 -10.95 -7.64 0.02
N ILE A 63 -11.93 -6.85 0.44
CA ILE A 63 -13.35 -7.11 0.24
C ILE A 63 -13.82 -6.12 -0.83
N GLN A 64 -14.33 -6.65 -1.93
CA GLN A 64 -14.64 -5.88 -3.13
C GLN A 64 -16.03 -6.23 -3.65
N ARG A 65 -16.47 -5.52 -4.68
CA ARG A 65 -17.64 -5.84 -5.47
C ARG A 65 -17.25 -6.14 -6.90
N ASP A 66 -17.92 -7.10 -7.52
CA ASP A 66 -17.76 -7.36 -8.96
C ASP A 66 -18.64 -6.42 -9.81
N GLU A 67 -18.61 -6.61 -11.13
CA GLU A 67 -19.42 -5.87 -12.10
C GLU A 67 -20.94 -6.06 -11.90
N GLU A 68 -21.36 -7.17 -11.27
CA GLU A 68 -22.74 -7.48 -10.91
C GLU A 68 -23.11 -6.98 -9.51
N ASN A 69 -22.25 -6.18 -8.88
CA ASN A 69 -22.43 -5.61 -7.54
C ASN A 69 -22.48 -6.66 -6.42
N LYS A 70 -22.02 -7.90 -6.65
CA LYS A 70 -21.89 -8.96 -5.66
C LYS A 70 -20.61 -8.80 -4.86
N ILE A 71 -20.66 -9.12 -3.57
CA ILE A 71 -19.49 -9.06 -2.70
C ILE A 71 -18.57 -10.24 -3.02
N ILE A 72 -17.30 -9.93 -3.23
CA ILE A 72 -16.24 -10.88 -3.52
C ILE A 72 -15.04 -10.63 -2.62
N LEU A 73 -14.28 -11.69 -2.34
CA LEU A 73 -13.08 -11.63 -1.51
C LEU A 73 -11.85 -11.90 -2.38
N LYS A 74 -10.90 -10.96 -2.38
CA LYS A 74 -9.62 -11.15 -3.06
C LYS A 74 -8.63 -11.80 -2.09
N ILE A 75 -8.14 -12.97 -2.47
CA ILE A 75 -7.30 -13.83 -1.65
C ILE A 75 -5.94 -14.01 -2.30
N GLN A 76 -4.88 -13.75 -1.52
CA GLN A 76 -3.55 -14.21 -1.83
C GLN A 76 -3.38 -15.62 -1.25
N GLN A 77 -3.00 -16.59 -2.09
CA GLN A 77 -2.95 -17.98 -1.66
C GLN A 77 -1.73 -18.27 -0.78
N LEU A 78 -1.92 -19.17 0.17
CA LEU A 78 -0.83 -19.81 0.88
C LEU A 78 -0.85 -21.30 0.54
N VAL A 79 0.33 -21.86 0.31
CA VAL A 79 0.51 -23.25 -0.11
C VAL A 79 1.27 -24.03 0.94
N PHE A 80 0.89 -25.29 1.09
CA PHE A 80 1.61 -26.25 1.95
C PHE A 80 2.80 -26.85 1.20
N TYR A 81 3.67 -27.54 1.94
CA TYR A 81 4.87 -28.17 1.36
C TYR A 81 4.55 -29.06 0.15
N GLU A 82 3.43 -29.79 0.20
CA GLU A 82 3.07 -30.69 -0.89
C GLU A 82 2.68 -30.00 -2.19
N GLU A 83 2.20 -28.76 -2.10
CA GLU A 83 1.83 -27.91 -3.23
C GLU A 83 3.04 -27.14 -3.80
N LEU A 84 4.22 -27.23 -3.18
CA LEU A 84 5.42 -26.57 -3.66
C LEU A 84 5.89 -27.12 -5.02
N PRO A 85 6.40 -26.25 -5.90
CA PRO A 85 7.18 -26.69 -7.06
C PRO A 85 8.29 -27.66 -6.65
N GLY A 86 8.45 -28.75 -7.41
CA GLY A 86 9.39 -29.83 -7.08
C GLY A 86 10.83 -29.34 -6.85
N ILE A 87 11.25 -28.28 -7.54
CA ILE A 87 12.58 -27.66 -7.38
C ILE A 87 12.83 -27.06 -5.97
N PHE A 88 11.77 -26.81 -5.20
CA PHE A 88 11.87 -26.28 -3.84
C PHE A 88 11.67 -27.34 -2.76
N LYS A 89 11.17 -28.51 -3.13
CA LYS A 89 11.03 -29.65 -2.21
C LYS A 89 12.42 -30.13 -1.81
N GLY A 90 12.64 -30.24 -0.50
CA GLY A 90 13.92 -30.60 0.07
C GLY A 90 13.84 -30.71 1.59
N ILE A 91 14.79 -31.45 2.18
CA ILE A 91 14.77 -31.84 3.60
C ILE A 91 14.61 -30.62 4.53
N SER A 92 15.31 -29.52 4.25
CA SER A 92 15.21 -28.30 5.05
C SER A 92 13.79 -27.71 5.04
N ARG A 93 13.12 -27.64 3.88
CA ARG A 93 11.73 -27.12 3.80
C ARG A 93 10.74 -28.09 4.42
N GLN A 94 10.97 -29.39 4.29
CA GLN A 94 10.15 -30.40 4.95
C GLN A 94 10.24 -30.28 6.48
N GLN A 95 11.45 -30.09 7.04
CA GLN A 95 11.62 -29.84 8.47
C GLN A 95 10.92 -28.55 8.92
N ARG A 96 10.95 -27.49 8.09
CA ARG A 96 10.25 -26.24 8.39
C ARG A 96 8.73 -26.37 8.32
N GLU A 97 8.19 -27.17 7.39
CA GLU A 97 6.76 -27.50 7.36
C GLU A 97 6.33 -28.26 8.62
N ASN A 98 7.12 -29.22 9.10
CA ASN A 98 6.87 -29.90 10.38
C ASN A 98 6.83 -28.92 11.57
N SER A 99 7.49 -27.77 11.46
CA SER A 99 7.44 -26.69 12.46
C SER A 99 6.29 -25.68 12.26
N GLY A 100 5.44 -25.87 11.24
CA GLY A 100 4.29 -25.03 10.91
C GLY A 100 4.51 -24.05 9.75
N GLU A 101 5.63 -24.11 9.02
CA GLU A 101 5.84 -23.17 7.92
C GLU A 101 4.96 -23.46 6.71
N VAL A 102 4.34 -22.40 6.19
CA VAL A 102 3.58 -22.35 4.94
C VAL A 102 4.14 -21.25 4.04
N TRP A 103 3.93 -21.36 2.73
CA TRP A 103 4.53 -20.45 1.76
C TRP A 103 3.49 -19.53 1.15
N MET A 104 3.81 -18.24 1.03
CA MET A 104 2.93 -17.28 0.39
C MET A 104 3.16 -17.30 -1.12
N LEU A 105 2.09 -17.41 -1.90
CA LEU A 105 2.16 -17.37 -3.35
C LEU A 105 1.92 -15.93 -3.83
N ASP A 106 2.91 -15.35 -4.50
CA ASP A 106 2.81 -14.04 -5.17
C ASP A 106 2.62 -14.22 -6.68
N GLU A 107 1.61 -15.03 -7.01
CA GLU A 107 1.04 -15.21 -8.33
C GLU A 107 -0.48 -15.35 -8.20
N ASN A 108 -1.21 -14.90 -9.23
CA ASN A 108 -2.61 -15.24 -9.48
C ASN A 108 -3.50 -15.15 -8.23
N PHE A 109 -3.60 -13.95 -7.63
CA PHE A 109 -4.61 -13.71 -6.60
C PHE A 109 -5.98 -14.15 -7.08
N ILE A 110 -6.67 -14.91 -6.24
CA ILE A 110 -7.96 -15.48 -6.59
C ILE A 110 -9.07 -14.64 -6.00
N THR A 111 -10.22 -14.70 -6.65
CA THR A 111 -11.46 -14.11 -6.16
C THR A 111 -12.38 -15.24 -5.72
N ILE A 112 -12.91 -15.17 -4.49
CA ILE A 112 -13.84 -16.17 -3.95
C ILE A 112 -15.11 -15.50 -3.45
N ASN A 113 -16.20 -16.28 -3.41
CA ASN A 113 -17.42 -15.84 -2.75
C ASN A 113 -17.27 -15.91 -1.21
N PRO A 114 -17.92 -15.01 -0.45
CA PRO A 114 -17.94 -15.09 1.00
C PRO A 114 -18.45 -16.44 1.54
N SER A 115 -19.36 -17.11 0.83
CA SER A 115 -19.88 -18.44 1.19
C SER A 115 -18.82 -19.55 1.14
N SER A 116 -17.69 -19.33 0.45
CA SER A 116 -16.57 -20.28 0.41
C SER A 116 -15.69 -20.20 1.66
N VAL A 117 -15.85 -19.19 2.51
CA VAL A 117 -15.05 -19.04 3.74
C VAL A 117 -15.50 -20.05 4.78
N LEU A 118 -14.55 -20.83 5.29
CA LEU A 118 -14.81 -21.87 6.30
C LEU A 118 -14.59 -21.35 7.72
N ARG A 119 -13.41 -20.78 7.99
CA ARG A 119 -13.03 -20.27 9.31
C ARG A 119 -11.80 -19.36 9.23
N LYS A 120 -11.54 -18.63 10.31
CA LYS A 120 -10.29 -17.87 10.48
C LYS A 120 -9.09 -18.80 10.61
N ALA A 121 -7.93 -18.28 10.23
CA ALA A 121 -6.63 -18.89 10.47
C ALA A 121 -5.71 -17.88 11.16
N THR A 122 -4.80 -18.38 11.97
CA THR A 122 -3.72 -17.59 12.57
C THR A 122 -2.43 -17.98 11.88
N VAL A 123 -1.82 -17.03 11.18
CA VAL A 123 -0.52 -17.21 10.53
C VAL A 123 0.37 -16.06 10.97
N LYS A 124 1.55 -16.39 11.47
CA LYS A 124 2.54 -15.42 11.96
C LYS A 124 3.39 -14.90 10.82
N LEU A 125 3.60 -13.59 10.83
CA LEU A 125 4.44 -12.89 9.86
C LEU A 125 5.65 -12.31 10.61
N PRO A 126 6.88 -12.74 10.28
CA PRO A 126 8.10 -12.32 11.00
C PRO A 126 8.28 -10.80 11.06
N TYR A 127 7.96 -10.08 9.98
CA TYR A 127 8.09 -8.63 9.91
C TYR A 127 7.10 -7.86 10.81
N LEU A 128 6.15 -8.55 11.46
CA LEU A 128 5.25 -7.96 12.46
C LEU A 128 5.79 -8.11 13.89
N ASN A 129 7.06 -8.52 14.07
CA ASN A 129 7.70 -8.77 15.37
C ASN A 129 6.91 -9.74 16.26
N GLN A 130 6.23 -10.70 15.64
CA GLN A 130 5.45 -11.69 16.35
C GLN A 130 6.34 -12.86 16.77
N SER A 131 6.33 -13.21 18.06
CA SER A 131 7.03 -14.40 18.55
C SER A 131 6.50 -15.65 17.85
N LEU A 132 7.41 -16.45 17.30
CA LEU A 132 7.10 -17.75 16.72
C LEU A 132 7.08 -18.80 17.82
N THR A 133 5.93 -19.43 18.04
CA THR A 133 5.84 -20.65 18.87
C THR A 133 5.83 -21.88 17.97
N PRO A 134 6.49 -22.98 18.37
CA PRO A 134 6.47 -24.21 17.60
C PRO A 134 5.04 -24.72 17.37
N GLY A 135 4.72 -25.08 16.12
CA GLY A 135 3.40 -25.60 15.74
C GLY A 135 2.40 -24.53 15.30
N GLU A 136 2.70 -23.24 15.44
CA GLU A 136 1.91 -22.18 14.83
C GLU A 136 2.29 -21.96 13.36
N LEU A 137 1.28 -21.69 12.54
CA LEU A 137 1.51 -21.40 11.13
C LEU A 137 2.32 -20.13 10.97
N ASN A 138 3.32 -20.15 10.11
CA ASN A 138 4.16 -18.99 9.82
C ASN A 138 4.61 -18.95 8.36
N VAL A 139 5.00 -17.76 7.87
CA VAL A 139 5.54 -17.59 6.52
C VAL A 139 6.91 -16.94 6.62
N LYS A 140 7.94 -17.58 6.05
CA LYS A 140 9.28 -16.96 5.89
C LYS A 140 9.64 -16.71 4.43
N GLU A 141 8.99 -17.40 3.50
CA GLU A 141 9.29 -17.35 2.08
C GLU A 141 8.05 -17.04 1.24
N ILE A 142 8.27 -16.27 0.17
CA ILE A 142 7.31 -15.99 -0.89
C ILE A 142 7.76 -16.73 -2.14
N ILE A 143 6.82 -17.41 -2.79
CA ILE A 143 7.01 -18.09 -4.06
C ILE A 143 6.38 -17.25 -5.17
N TYR A 144 7.08 -17.08 -6.26
CA TYR A 144 6.60 -16.35 -7.44
C TYR A 144 7.22 -16.95 -8.70
N LYS A 145 6.72 -16.56 -9.88
CA LYS A 145 7.44 -16.85 -11.13
C LYS A 145 8.12 -15.60 -11.67
N TYR A 146 9.31 -15.83 -12.18
CA TYR A 146 10.02 -14.88 -13.01
C TYR A 146 10.41 -15.59 -14.31
N LYS A 147 9.95 -15.06 -15.45
CA LYS A 147 10.09 -15.68 -16.78
C LYS A 147 9.68 -17.15 -16.82
N ASN A 148 8.51 -17.46 -16.26
CA ASN A 148 7.97 -18.82 -16.15
C ASN A 148 8.80 -19.79 -15.29
N HIS A 149 9.89 -19.32 -14.65
CA HIS A 149 10.64 -20.11 -13.69
C HIS A 149 10.21 -19.74 -12.28
N TRP A 150 9.95 -20.77 -11.48
CA TRP A 150 9.69 -20.62 -10.07
C TRP A 150 10.91 -20.02 -9.35
N ARG A 151 10.67 -19.01 -8.53
CA ARG A 151 11.66 -18.34 -7.67
C ARG A 151 11.11 -18.21 -6.25
N ILE A 152 12.03 -17.98 -5.32
CA ILE A 152 11.72 -17.70 -3.92
C ILE A 152 12.38 -16.38 -3.53
N ARG A 153 11.71 -15.64 -2.65
CA ARG A 153 12.29 -14.51 -1.94
C ARG A 153 11.84 -14.52 -0.48
N ASP A 154 12.62 -13.85 0.36
CA ASP A 154 12.31 -13.67 1.78
C ASP A 154 11.00 -12.88 1.98
N ILE A 155 10.23 -13.21 3.02
CA ILE A 155 8.97 -12.55 3.39
C ILE A 155 9.14 -11.06 3.71
N ASN A 156 10.35 -10.60 4.08
CA ASN A 156 10.64 -9.17 4.26
C ASN A 156 10.57 -8.39 2.93
N MET A 157 10.71 -9.08 1.80
CA MET A 157 10.44 -8.54 0.46
C MET A 157 8.95 -8.71 0.10
N SER A 158 8.05 -8.49 1.06
CA SER A 158 6.61 -8.48 0.84
C SER A 158 6.04 -7.08 0.82
N TYR A 159 4.97 -6.91 0.06
CA TYR A 159 4.09 -5.76 0.21
C TYR A 159 3.50 -5.74 1.63
N LEU A 160 3.75 -4.65 2.37
CA LEU A 160 3.12 -4.44 3.67
C LEU A 160 1.65 -4.09 3.48
N HIS A 161 0.76 -4.98 3.90
CA HIS A 161 -0.67 -4.75 3.79
C HIS A 161 -1.12 -3.59 4.70
N PRO A 162 -1.91 -2.61 4.23
CA PRO A 162 -2.34 -1.45 5.02
C PRO A 162 -3.02 -1.80 6.34
N ALA A 163 -3.82 -2.88 6.35
CA ALA A 163 -4.47 -3.39 7.56
C ALA A 163 -3.51 -3.83 8.68
N HIS A 164 -2.19 -3.94 8.43
CA HIS A 164 -1.22 -4.28 9.46
C HIS A 164 -0.64 -3.06 10.19
N TYR A 165 -0.78 -1.86 9.64
CA TYR A 165 -0.21 -0.63 10.22
C TYR A 165 -1.17 0.55 10.31
N ILE A 166 -2.38 0.41 9.76
CA ILE A 166 -3.44 1.42 9.84
C ILE A 166 -4.51 0.96 10.82
N SER A 167 -4.85 1.83 11.76
CA SER A 167 -5.96 1.64 12.69
C SER A 167 -7.10 2.57 12.31
N THR A 168 -8.31 2.04 12.25
CA THR A 168 -9.55 2.77 12.01
C THR A 168 -10.37 2.84 13.28
N ASN A 169 -11.06 3.95 13.49
CA ASN A 169 -12.05 4.07 14.55
C ASN A 169 -13.43 3.75 14.00
N ASN A 170 -14.23 3.09 14.83
CA ASN A 170 -15.64 2.87 14.51
C ASN A 170 -16.42 4.17 14.70
N SER A 171 -17.49 4.31 13.93
CA SER A 171 -18.50 5.33 14.20
C SER A 171 -19.02 5.20 15.64
N PRO A 172 -19.26 6.31 16.36
CA PRO A 172 -19.82 6.30 17.72
C PRO A 172 -21.13 5.52 17.81
N THR A 173 -21.92 5.53 16.73
CA THR A 173 -23.17 4.78 16.60
C THR A 173 -23.25 4.10 15.24
N SER A 174 -23.93 2.95 15.19
CA SER A 174 -24.16 2.21 13.94
C SER A 174 -25.15 2.89 12.99
N SER A 175 -25.88 3.91 13.46
CA SER A 175 -26.90 4.62 12.68
C SER A 175 -26.35 5.75 11.82
N LEU A 176 -25.17 6.28 12.13
CA LEU A 176 -24.57 7.37 11.37
C LEU A 176 -24.04 6.85 10.02
N PRO A 177 -24.36 7.53 8.91
CA PRO A 177 -23.66 7.32 7.64
C PRO A 177 -22.16 7.51 7.83
N VAL A 178 -21.37 6.62 7.22
CA VAL A 178 -19.90 6.69 7.26
C VAL A 178 -19.38 7.18 5.91
N TYR A 179 -18.65 8.29 5.92
CA TYR A 179 -17.98 8.82 4.73
C TYR A 179 -16.47 8.75 4.89
N LYS A 180 -15.84 7.96 4.01
CA LYS A 180 -14.40 7.79 3.92
C LYS A 180 -13.85 8.62 2.77
N LEU A 181 -13.22 9.75 3.08
CA LEU A 181 -12.65 10.68 2.11
C LEU A 181 -11.23 10.27 1.74
N PHE A 182 -11.04 9.94 0.48
CA PHE A 182 -9.74 9.74 -0.14
C PHE A 182 -9.19 11.10 -0.58
N LEU A 183 -8.10 11.55 0.05
CA LEU A 183 -7.41 12.77 -0.37
C LEU A 183 -6.34 12.45 -1.40
N ASP A 184 -6.43 13.11 -2.55
CA ASP A 184 -5.43 13.07 -3.62
C ASP A 184 -4.72 14.43 -3.63
N MET A 185 -3.46 14.43 -3.24
CA MET A 185 -2.64 15.63 -3.09
C MET A 185 -1.72 15.80 -4.30
N TYR A 186 -1.58 17.03 -4.77
CA TYR A 186 -0.65 17.40 -5.81
C TYR A 186 0.37 18.40 -5.27
N TYR A 187 1.64 18.17 -5.56
CA TYR A 187 2.71 19.13 -5.31
C TYR A 187 3.47 19.43 -6.59
N ASP A 188 3.50 20.71 -6.97
CA ASP A 188 4.14 21.19 -8.19
C ASP A 188 4.96 22.45 -7.94
N ASN A 189 6.14 22.55 -8.55
CA ASN A 189 6.93 23.78 -8.51
C ASN A 189 6.75 24.55 -9.82
N PHE A 190 6.24 25.77 -9.74
CA PHE A 190 6.03 26.62 -10.90
C PHE A 190 6.78 27.95 -10.79
N GLY A 191 7.18 28.50 -11.94
CA GLY A 191 7.73 29.85 -12.01
C GLY A 191 6.63 30.88 -11.85
N THR A 192 6.78 31.80 -10.89
CA THR A 192 5.81 32.88 -10.65
C THR A 192 5.70 33.85 -11.81
N TYR A 193 6.83 34.10 -12.47
CA TYR A 193 6.94 34.97 -13.64
C TYR A 193 7.84 34.30 -14.67
N ARG A 194 7.62 34.60 -15.96
CA ARG A 194 8.33 33.97 -17.09
C ARG A 194 9.86 34.03 -17.00
N ASN A 195 10.41 35.01 -16.26
CA ASN A 195 11.86 35.31 -16.22
C ASN A 195 12.47 35.24 -14.81
N VAL A 196 11.80 34.63 -13.82
CA VAL A 196 12.29 34.59 -12.44
C VAL A 196 12.87 33.21 -12.11
N TYR A 197 14.11 33.19 -11.59
CA TYR A 197 14.85 31.98 -11.20
C TYR A 197 14.34 31.29 -9.92
N HIS A 198 13.33 31.88 -9.28
CA HIS A 198 12.79 31.43 -8.00
C HIS A 198 11.43 30.75 -8.22
N SER A 199 11.41 29.41 -8.08
CA SER A 199 10.18 28.63 -8.12
C SER A 199 9.37 28.78 -6.83
N LEU A 200 8.04 28.87 -6.96
CA LEU A 200 7.11 28.63 -5.86
C LEU A 200 6.56 27.21 -5.94
N GLY A 201 6.32 26.60 -4.79
CA GLY A 201 5.62 25.32 -4.71
C GLY A 201 4.12 25.53 -4.51
N GLY A 202 3.28 24.92 -5.33
CA GLY A 202 1.83 24.85 -5.12
C GLY A 202 1.44 23.51 -4.52
N VAL A 203 0.63 23.54 -3.46
CA VAL A 203 0.07 22.33 -2.84
C VAL A 203 -1.44 22.34 -2.97
N TYR A 204 -1.96 21.32 -3.63
CA TYR A 204 -3.38 21.18 -3.97
C TYR A 204 -3.92 19.86 -3.45
N ILE A 205 -5.22 19.80 -3.18
CA ILE A 205 -5.94 18.56 -2.88
C ILE A 205 -7.21 18.46 -3.71
N GLN A 206 -7.61 17.23 -3.97
CA GLN A 206 -8.94 16.88 -4.45
C GLN A 206 -9.44 15.62 -3.75
N PHE A 207 -10.73 15.34 -3.89
CA PHE A 207 -11.31 14.09 -3.40
C PHE A 207 -11.21 13.00 -4.46
N GLY A 208 -10.47 11.93 -4.15
CA GLY A 208 -10.40 10.72 -4.97
C GLY A 208 -11.73 9.99 -5.09
N ASN A 209 -12.70 10.29 -4.21
CA ASN A 209 -14.07 9.79 -4.29
C ASN A 209 -14.81 10.30 -5.54
N MET A 210 -14.36 11.38 -6.18
CA MET A 210 -15.00 11.89 -7.39
C MET A 210 -14.58 11.06 -8.62
N PRO A 211 -15.50 10.78 -9.56
CA PRO A 211 -15.18 10.24 -10.87
C PRO A 211 -14.13 11.08 -11.60
N ALA A 212 -13.36 10.43 -12.47
CA ALA A 212 -12.22 11.02 -13.15
C ALA A 212 -12.58 12.27 -13.97
N ASN A 213 -13.77 12.32 -14.57
CA ASN A 213 -14.24 13.50 -15.30
C ASN A 213 -14.48 14.70 -14.38
N LEU A 214 -14.95 14.49 -13.15
CA LEU A 214 -15.13 15.55 -12.16
C LEU A 214 -13.81 15.98 -11.53
N ARG A 215 -12.91 15.04 -11.24
CA ARG A 215 -11.57 15.36 -10.74
C ARG A 215 -10.80 16.30 -11.68
N LYS A 216 -10.97 16.15 -13.00
CA LYS A 216 -10.35 17.05 -14.00
C LYS A 216 -10.86 18.49 -14.00
N LEU A 217 -11.97 18.80 -13.32
CA LEU A 217 -12.51 20.16 -13.32
C LEU A 217 -11.75 21.02 -12.31
N VAL A 218 -11.29 22.20 -12.74
CA VAL A 218 -10.52 23.14 -11.90
C VAL A 218 -11.26 23.49 -10.60
N LYS A 219 -12.59 23.64 -10.66
CA LYS A 219 -13.43 23.93 -9.47
C LYS A 219 -13.38 22.87 -8.36
N ASN A 220 -12.86 21.68 -8.67
CA ASN A 220 -12.72 20.56 -7.75
C ASN A 220 -11.29 20.37 -7.25
N HIS A 221 -10.38 21.30 -7.57
CA HIS A 221 -9.04 21.38 -7.02
C HIS A 221 -9.02 22.46 -5.94
N PHE A 222 -8.61 22.10 -4.73
CA PHE A 222 -8.54 23.00 -3.59
C PHE A 222 -7.08 23.32 -3.29
N VAL A 223 -6.74 24.60 -3.23
CA VAL A 223 -5.40 25.04 -2.85
C VAL A 223 -5.28 24.92 -1.33
N ILE A 224 -4.29 24.17 -0.84
CA ILE A 224 -3.91 24.21 0.57
C ILE A 224 -3.11 25.47 0.83
N SER A 225 -2.01 25.65 0.09
CA SER A 225 -1.18 26.84 0.16
C SER A 225 -0.07 26.84 -0.89
N PHE A 226 0.81 27.84 -0.78
CA PHE A 226 2.04 27.96 -1.56
C PHE A 226 3.27 27.89 -0.65
N VAL A 227 4.25 27.08 -1.04
CA VAL A 227 5.58 27.01 -0.42
C VAL A 227 6.43 28.15 -1.00
N PRO A 228 6.86 29.13 -0.18
CA PRO A 228 7.66 30.25 -0.65
C PRO A 228 9.02 29.79 -1.17
N PHE A 229 9.66 30.63 -1.99
CA PHE A 229 11.01 30.35 -2.45
C PHE A 229 11.98 30.17 -1.27
N GLY A 230 12.81 29.13 -1.32
CA GLY A 230 13.71 28.76 -0.22
C GLY A 230 13.02 28.12 0.98
N GLY A 231 11.70 27.99 0.98
CA GLY A 231 10.94 27.31 2.01
C GLY A 231 11.03 25.77 1.90
N SER A 232 10.92 25.10 3.04
CA SER A 232 10.89 23.63 3.13
C SER A 232 9.45 23.12 2.99
N PHE A 233 9.23 22.22 2.02
CA PHE A 233 7.94 21.51 1.91
C PHE A 233 7.63 20.70 3.19
N ASP A 234 8.64 20.07 3.77
CA ASP A 234 8.48 19.20 4.95
C ASP A 234 8.01 20.01 6.17
N GLU A 235 8.55 21.21 6.37
CA GLU A 235 8.10 22.12 7.43
C GLU A 235 6.70 22.65 7.13
N PHE A 236 6.44 23.01 5.87
CA PHE A 236 5.16 23.56 5.41
C PHE A 236 4.00 22.57 5.61
N ILE A 237 4.18 21.31 5.20
CA ILE A 237 3.10 20.32 5.19
C ILE A 237 2.80 19.76 6.58
N LEU A 238 3.70 19.96 7.54
CA LEU A 238 3.62 19.36 8.87
C LEU A 238 2.32 19.68 9.63
N PRO A 239 1.81 20.93 9.69
CA PRO A 239 0.54 21.23 10.34
C PRO A 239 -0.64 20.49 9.68
N PHE A 240 -0.68 20.47 8.35
CA PHE A 240 -1.71 19.76 7.59
C PHE A 240 -1.68 18.26 7.89
N VAL A 241 -0.50 17.63 7.90
CA VAL A 241 -0.35 16.20 8.22
C VAL A 241 -0.79 15.89 9.65
N LYS A 242 -0.49 16.79 10.62
CA LYS A 242 -0.94 16.63 12.01
C LYS A 242 -2.46 16.66 12.11
N GLU A 243 -3.11 17.64 11.48
CA GLU A 243 -4.56 17.73 11.45
C GLU A 243 -5.20 16.54 10.73
N LEU A 244 -4.61 16.10 9.61
CA LEU A 244 -5.10 14.96 8.86
C LEU A 244 -5.01 13.67 9.68
N LYS A 245 -3.93 13.44 10.44
CA LYS A 245 -3.82 12.30 11.36
C LYS A 245 -4.89 12.30 12.45
N GLU A 246 -5.30 13.46 12.93
CA GLU A 246 -6.45 13.56 13.83
C GLU A 246 -7.76 13.28 13.09
N PHE A 247 -7.89 13.71 11.84
CA PHE A 247 -9.09 13.45 11.05
C PHE A 247 -9.22 11.99 10.57
N GLU A 248 -8.11 11.26 10.43
CA GLU A 248 -8.09 9.80 10.18
C GLU A 248 -8.76 9.02 11.33
N LYS A 249 -8.81 9.58 12.54
CA LYS A 249 -9.53 9.02 13.69
C LYS A 249 -11.05 9.20 13.61
N GLY A 250 -11.51 9.97 12.62
CA GLY A 250 -12.92 10.25 12.37
C GLY A 250 -13.52 11.34 13.24
N LYS A 251 -14.53 12.03 12.70
CA LYS A 251 -15.25 13.12 13.35
C LYS A 251 -16.71 13.12 12.93
N VAL A 252 -17.62 13.40 13.86
CA VAL A 252 -19.03 13.66 13.52
C VAL A 252 -19.13 15.04 12.89
N MET A 253 -19.71 15.11 11.70
CA MET A 253 -19.88 16.35 10.93
C MET A 253 -21.30 16.43 10.35
N SER A 254 -21.84 17.65 10.24
CA SER A 254 -23.07 17.88 9.50
C SER A 254 -22.76 17.93 8.01
N VAL A 255 -23.28 16.94 7.26
CA VAL A 255 -23.10 16.82 5.82
C VAL A 255 -24.47 16.87 5.17
N GLN A 256 -24.73 17.94 4.40
CA GLN A 256 -26.03 18.18 3.75
C GLN A 256 -27.22 18.17 4.73
N GLY A 257 -27.02 18.64 5.97
CA GLY A 257 -28.06 18.70 7.00
C GLY A 257 -28.26 17.41 7.79
N GLN A 258 -27.46 16.36 7.55
CA GLN A 258 -27.48 15.11 8.31
C GLN A 258 -26.15 14.92 9.04
N GLU A 259 -26.19 14.47 10.30
CA GLU A 259 -24.98 14.03 10.99
C GLU A 259 -24.39 12.78 10.34
N ALA A 260 -23.08 12.79 10.11
CA ALA A 260 -22.35 11.67 9.55
C ALA A 260 -21.00 11.50 10.24
N TRP A 261 -20.53 10.26 10.32
CA TRP A 261 -19.16 9.95 10.73
C TRP A 261 -18.24 10.10 9.53
N VAL A 262 -17.38 11.11 9.54
CA VAL A 262 -16.46 11.40 8.44
C VAL A 262 -15.05 11.04 8.85
N VAL A 263 -14.39 10.25 8.02
CA VAL A 263 -12.96 9.91 8.12
C VAL A 263 -12.30 10.43 6.85
N ALA A 264 -11.13 11.03 6.95
CA ALA A 264 -10.33 11.39 5.78
C ALA A 264 -8.91 10.89 5.94
N GLY A 265 -8.31 10.41 4.85
CA GLY A 265 -6.92 9.97 4.82
C GLY A 265 -6.24 10.36 3.53
N LEU A 266 -4.91 10.50 3.58
CA LEU A 266 -4.11 10.76 2.39
C LEU A 266 -3.99 9.47 1.58
N GLY A 267 -4.62 9.44 0.41
CA GLY A 267 -4.62 8.29 -0.48
C GLY A 267 -3.40 8.27 -1.40
N VAL A 268 -3.16 9.37 -2.11
CA VAL A 268 -2.03 9.49 -3.04
C VAL A 268 -1.45 10.89 -3.01
N VAL A 269 -0.14 10.98 -3.21
CA VAL A 269 0.56 12.22 -3.48
C VAL A 269 1.15 12.12 -4.88
N THR A 270 0.76 13.04 -5.74
CA THR A 270 1.23 13.16 -7.11
C THR A 270 2.14 14.37 -7.22
N ALA A 271 3.29 14.19 -7.84
CA ALA A 271 4.24 15.26 -8.10
C ALA A 271 5.03 14.92 -9.37
N ASP A 272 5.64 15.94 -9.95
CA ASP A 272 6.60 15.78 -11.04
C ASP A 272 7.79 14.91 -10.59
N LEU A 273 8.49 14.31 -11.55
CA LEU A 273 9.49 13.29 -11.26
C LEU A 273 10.55 13.72 -10.22
N PRO A 274 11.17 14.92 -10.29
CA PRO A 274 12.13 15.36 -9.28
C PRO A 274 11.51 15.49 -7.89
N GLN A 275 10.35 16.13 -7.79
CA GLN A 275 9.63 16.38 -6.53
C GLN A 275 9.12 15.07 -5.94
N GLY A 276 8.59 14.18 -6.77
CA GLY A 276 8.15 12.84 -6.37
C GLY A 276 9.30 12.00 -5.81
N ASN A 277 10.51 12.12 -6.36
CA ASN A 277 11.70 11.50 -5.78
C ASN A 277 12.08 12.15 -4.45
N ASP A 278 12.07 13.48 -4.39
CA ASP A 278 12.38 14.23 -3.17
C ASP A 278 11.43 13.83 -2.03
N LEU A 279 10.11 13.71 -2.30
CA LEU A 279 9.07 13.24 -1.38
C LEU A 279 9.22 11.76 -0.97
N ALA A 280 9.66 10.90 -1.89
CA ALA A 280 9.92 9.49 -1.62
C ALA A 280 11.23 9.26 -0.84
N GLY A 281 12.04 10.30 -0.61
CA GLY A 281 13.37 10.16 0.00
C GLY A 281 14.38 9.49 -0.93
N VAL A 282 14.16 9.54 -2.25
CA VAL A 282 14.99 8.91 -3.28
C VAL A 282 15.79 9.97 -4.00
N LEU A 283 17.04 9.66 -4.37
CA LEU A 283 17.86 10.56 -5.16
C LEU A 283 17.26 10.79 -6.56
N ARG A 284 17.62 11.90 -7.22
CA ARG A 284 17.06 12.28 -8.52
C ARG A 284 17.48 11.30 -9.63
N HIS A 285 16.71 11.29 -10.72
CA HIS A 285 16.83 10.35 -11.84
C HIS A 285 18.23 10.25 -12.49
N GLY A 286 19.11 11.24 -12.33
CA GLY A 286 20.47 11.20 -12.88
C GLY A 286 21.45 10.24 -12.16
N VAL A 287 21.12 9.81 -10.94
CA VAL A 287 21.99 8.89 -10.16
C VAL A 287 21.78 7.43 -10.57
N ASN A 288 22.73 6.57 -10.18
CA ASN A 288 22.71 5.14 -10.54
C ASN A 288 21.40 4.44 -10.12
N LYS A 289 20.86 4.71 -8.92
CA LYS A 289 19.61 4.10 -8.44
C LYS A 289 18.51 5.14 -8.15
N GLY A 290 18.21 5.99 -9.12
CA GLY A 290 17.25 7.10 -8.97
C GLY A 290 15.76 6.70 -9.09
N CYS A 291 15.43 5.43 -9.30
CA CYS A 291 14.05 4.97 -9.38
C CYS A 291 13.43 4.80 -7.98
N ARG A 292 12.21 5.30 -7.78
CA ARG A 292 11.47 5.16 -6.50
C ARG A 292 10.79 3.81 -6.30
N THR A 293 10.66 3.02 -7.37
CA THR A 293 9.96 1.72 -7.34
C THR A 293 10.93 0.54 -7.32
N CYS A 294 12.16 0.72 -7.79
CA CYS A 294 13.17 -0.33 -7.83
C CYS A 294 14.60 0.21 -7.59
N SER A 295 15.51 -0.70 -7.28
CA SER A 295 16.94 -0.45 -7.04
C SER A 295 17.80 -0.78 -8.28
N ILE A 296 17.16 -0.91 -9.45
CA ILE A 296 17.84 -1.15 -10.73
C ILE A 296 18.81 0.01 -11.04
N ASN A 297 20.01 -0.33 -11.49
CA ASN A 297 20.97 0.66 -11.95
C ASN A 297 20.52 1.28 -13.29
N LYS A 298 20.67 2.59 -13.46
CA LYS A 298 20.34 3.32 -14.70
C LYS A 298 20.94 2.70 -15.95
N ASP A 299 22.12 2.09 -15.86
CA ASP A 299 22.79 1.44 -16.98
C ASP A 299 22.02 0.18 -17.47
N LEU A 300 21.08 -0.32 -16.66
CA LEU A 300 20.25 -1.50 -16.93
C LEU A 300 18.77 -1.15 -17.18
N TYR A 301 18.39 0.14 -17.29
CA TYR A 301 16.98 0.52 -17.48
C TYR A 301 16.36 -0.01 -18.78
N THR A 302 17.18 -0.26 -19.81
CA THR A 302 16.73 -0.84 -21.08
C THR A 302 16.71 -2.38 -21.05
N ASP A 303 17.27 -3.00 -20.00
CA ASP A 303 17.27 -4.44 -19.85
C ASP A 303 15.91 -4.93 -19.35
N ARG A 304 15.19 -5.63 -20.24
CA ARG A 304 13.89 -6.23 -19.93
C ARG A 304 14.01 -7.51 -19.09
N ASN A 305 15.24 -7.94 -18.78
CA ASN A 305 15.53 -9.15 -18.02
C ASN A 305 15.73 -8.89 -16.53
N GLN A 306 15.29 -7.76 -15.99
CA GLN A 306 15.42 -7.47 -14.57
C GLN A 306 14.31 -8.15 -13.76
N ASP A 307 14.68 -8.82 -12.67
CA ASP A 307 13.72 -9.41 -11.74
C ASP A 307 13.19 -8.34 -10.77
N LEU A 308 12.11 -7.68 -11.18
CA LEU A 308 11.48 -6.61 -10.40
C LEU A 308 11.03 -7.09 -9.02
N ALA A 309 10.65 -8.36 -8.87
CA ALA A 309 10.23 -8.91 -7.58
C ALA A 309 11.38 -8.98 -6.56
N LEU A 310 12.64 -9.02 -7.01
CA LEU A 310 13.82 -8.94 -6.13
C LEU A 310 14.39 -7.53 -6.04
N LEU A 311 14.29 -6.77 -7.13
CA LEU A 311 14.89 -5.44 -7.25
C LEU A 311 13.92 -4.31 -6.86
N SER A 312 12.68 -4.62 -6.52
CA SER A 312 11.72 -3.62 -6.05
C SER A 312 12.15 -2.99 -4.73
N ARG A 313 11.82 -1.71 -4.55
CA ARG A 313 11.98 -1.02 -3.28
C ARG A 313 10.79 -1.36 -2.37
N TYR A 314 10.99 -2.31 -1.48
CA TYR A 314 10.05 -2.61 -0.42
C TYR A 314 10.16 -1.55 0.67
N LYS A 315 9.02 -1.09 1.17
CA LYS A 315 8.94 0.00 2.15
C LYS A 315 9.81 -0.30 3.39
N GLN A 316 9.65 -1.50 3.96
CA GLN A 316 10.35 -1.92 5.17
C GLN A 316 11.87 -1.94 4.98
N ILE A 317 12.34 -2.42 3.83
CA ILE A 317 13.77 -2.46 3.47
C ILE A 317 14.29 -1.04 3.27
N THR A 318 13.56 -0.21 2.53
CA THR A 318 13.93 1.18 2.23
C THR A 318 13.98 2.04 3.50
N ASP A 319 13.04 1.82 4.42
CA ASP A 319 13.00 2.48 5.73
C ASP A 319 14.23 2.07 6.57
N LEU A 320 14.62 0.79 6.57
CA LEU A 320 15.84 0.31 7.25
C LEU A 320 17.12 0.89 6.63
N GLU A 321 17.24 0.89 5.29
CA GLU A 321 18.37 1.49 4.57
C GLU A 321 18.51 2.99 4.89
N SER A 322 17.37 3.69 4.99
CA SER A 322 17.35 5.11 5.37
C SER A 322 17.82 5.34 6.80
N VAL A 323 17.41 4.48 7.76
CA VAL A 323 17.88 4.55 9.15
C VAL A 323 19.38 4.26 9.22
N GLN A 324 19.88 3.27 8.48
CA GLN A 324 21.31 2.98 8.41
C GLN A 324 22.11 4.20 7.93
N ILE A 325 21.70 4.84 6.83
CA ILE A 325 22.34 6.08 6.34
C ILE A 325 22.37 7.15 7.42
N ASN A 326 21.27 7.36 8.13
CA ASN A 326 21.18 8.46 9.11
C ASN A 326 21.99 8.19 10.39
N ASN A 327 22.15 6.92 10.77
CA ASN A 327 22.92 6.50 11.96
C ASN A 327 24.44 6.48 11.73
N GLU A 328 24.91 6.56 10.49
CA GLU A 328 26.35 6.63 10.21
C GLU A 328 26.99 7.89 10.79
N PHE A 329 28.22 7.76 11.30
CA PHE A 329 28.89 8.86 12.00
C PHE A 329 29.46 9.92 11.07
N THR A 330 29.95 9.53 9.89
CA THR A 330 30.67 10.45 8.99
C THR A 330 29.84 10.80 7.76
N MET A 331 29.86 12.09 7.38
CA MET A 331 29.19 12.55 6.16
C MET A 331 29.71 11.87 4.89
N SER A 332 30.98 11.47 4.86
CA SER A 332 31.56 10.70 3.76
C SER A 332 30.86 9.34 3.62
N ARG A 333 30.72 8.60 4.72
CA ARG A 333 30.03 7.31 4.72
C ARG A 333 28.55 7.44 4.41
N LYS A 334 27.87 8.47 4.95
CA LYS A 334 26.48 8.79 4.58
C LYS A 334 26.31 8.99 3.09
N LYS A 335 27.19 9.77 2.45
CA LYS A 335 27.16 10.02 0.99
C LYS A 335 27.42 8.75 0.19
N GLN A 336 28.36 7.90 0.63
CA GLN A 336 28.63 6.61 0.00
C GLN A 336 27.39 5.72 0.01
N MET A 337 26.77 5.50 1.18
CA MET A 337 25.58 4.66 1.32
C MET A 337 24.36 5.27 0.62
N SER A 338 24.19 6.58 0.69
CA SER A 338 23.17 7.33 -0.05
C SER A 338 23.27 7.06 -1.56
N SER A 339 24.49 7.10 -2.13
CA SER A 339 24.71 6.78 -3.54
C SER A 339 24.51 5.29 -3.85
N GLU A 340 24.91 4.40 -2.94
CA GLU A 340 24.79 2.94 -3.09
C GLU A 340 23.33 2.49 -3.10
N TYR A 341 22.51 3.04 -2.19
CA TYR A 341 21.10 2.72 -2.08
C TYR A 341 20.22 3.60 -2.95
N GLY A 342 20.71 4.74 -3.45
CA GLY A 342 19.92 5.72 -4.20
C GLY A 342 18.96 6.52 -3.33
N LEU A 343 19.24 6.64 -2.03
CA LEU A 343 18.36 7.28 -1.04
C LEU A 343 18.95 8.59 -0.54
N ARG A 344 18.10 9.54 -0.17
CA ARG A 344 18.51 10.84 0.36
C ARG A 344 18.97 10.71 1.81
N ILE A 345 19.99 11.49 2.17
CA ILE A 345 20.34 11.73 3.57
C ILE A 345 19.27 12.67 4.13
N LYS A 346 18.62 12.32 5.24
CA LYS A 346 17.69 13.25 5.90
C LYS A 346 18.52 14.37 6.51
N GLN A 347 18.17 15.61 6.17
CA GLN A 347 18.79 16.81 6.73
C GLN A 347 18.23 17.09 8.11
#